data_AF-A0A8T5F603-F1
#
_entry.id   AF-A0A8T5F603-F1
#
_cell.length_a   1.000
_cell.length_b   1.000
_cell.length_c   1.000
_cell.angle_alpha   90.00
_cell.angle_beta   90.00
_cell.angle_gamma   90.00
#
_symmetry.space_group_name_H-M   'P 1'
#
loop_
_entity.id
_entity.type
_entity.pdbx_description
1 polymer ?
#
loop_
_entity_poly.entity_id
_entity_poly.type
_entity_poly.pdbx_seq_one_letter_code
_entity_poly.pdbx_strand_id
1 'polypeptide(L)'
;MPTNVTPEFQRAEKEYFMAEGLKEKLKCLQRMLSVAPSHKGGEKLRKDIKQRIARYKELLEKEKLSAKGKGGGISVKKEGAAQVVLIGKTNSGKSFLLSKITNATPLIAGYKHTTKLPEIGTMDCNGVLIQLVEIPAITENFLDKEKGPMFLGIIRGSDLIVILAEDKKEEKFVDKELELAGIKGDRIVVRKKEKPYHIKNKIWSSLNLIYVFTKTPGKEKDYPPVSLKKGSTVRELALNVHKDFVKKFSFAKVWGESAKHEGMKCGLKHVLKSGDTIELHTK
;
A
#
# COMPACT_ATOMS: atom_id res chain seq x y z
N MET A 1 37.06 2.91 -38.23
CA MET A 1 38.18 2.03 -37.83
C MET A 1 37.78 1.33 -36.54
N PRO A 2 37.99 0.01 -36.40
CA PRO A 2 37.72 -0.68 -35.15
C PRO A 2 38.63 -0.09 -34.07
N THR A 3 38.03 0.56 -33.07
CA THR A 3 38.76 1.15 -31.95
C THR A 3 39.28 0.00 -31.10
N ASN A 4 40.58 -0.32 -31.21
CA ASN A 4 41.19 -1.34 -30.38
C ASN A 4 41.23 -0.80 -28.94
N VAL A 5 40.23 -1.18 -28.15
CA VAL A 5 40.06 -0.72 -26.77
C VAL A 5 41.00 -1.48 -25.84
N THR A 6 41.52 -0.82 -24.82
CA THR A 6 42.47 -1.42 -23.88
C THR A 6 41.82 -2.59 -23.12
N PRO A 7 42.59 -3.59 -22.66
CA PRO A 7 42.07 -4.66 -21.80
C PRO A 7 41.37 -4.11 -20.54
N GLU A 8 41.86 -2.98 -20.02
CA GLU A 8 41.23 -2.25 -18.91
C GLU A 8 39.85 -1.72 -19.26
N PHE A 9 39.67 -1.20 -20.48
CA PHE A 9 38.36 -0.76 -20.96
C PHE A 9 37.39 -1.93 -21.12
N GLN A 10 37.84 -3.05 -21.70
CA GLN A 10 37.01 -4.25 -21.85
C GLN A 10 36.57 -4.82 -20.50
N ARG A 11 37.43 -4.75 -19.48
CA ARG A 11 37.07 -5.14 -18.11
C ARG A 11 36.03 -4.19 -17.51
N ALA A 12 36.23 -2.88 -17.64
CA ALA A 12 35.26 -1.87 -17.16
C ALA A 12 33.90 -2.00 -17.87
N GLU A 13 33.90 -2.37 -19.15
CA GLU A 13 32.69 -2.63 -19.93
C GLU A 13 31.95 -3.88 -19.45
N LYS A 14 32.66 -4.98 -19.18
CA LYS A 14 32.06 -6.18 -18.55
C LYS A 14 31.47 -5.87 -17.17
N GLU A 15 32.19 -5.12 -16.34
CA GLU A 15 31.70 -4.65 -15.03
C GLU A 15 30.40 -3.83 -15.19
N TYR A 16 30.32 -2.94 -16.19
CA TYR A 16 29.11 -2.18 -16.49
C TYR A 16 27.92 -3.07 -16.90
N PHE A 17 28.15 -4.12 -17.71
CA PHE A 17 27.10 -5.04 -18.13
C PHE A 17 26.58 -5.92 -16.99
N MET A 18 27.43 -6.28 -16.04
CA MET A 18 27.07 -7.09 -14.87
C MET A 18 26.45 -6.28 -13.73
N ALA A 19 26.67 -4.97 -13.69
CA ALA A 19 26.10 -4.11 -12.66
C ALA A 19 24.56 -4.08 -12.73
N GLU A 20 23.89 -4.23 -11.58
CA GLU A 20 22.41 -4.22 -11.52
C GLU A 20 21.85 -2.85 -11.10
N GLY A 21 22.58 -2.10 -10.25
CA GLY A 21 22.10 -0.83 -9.66
C GLY A 21 22.48 0.44 -10.43
N LEU A 22 21.66 1.50 -10.35
CA LEU A 22 21.93 2.79 -11.02
C LEU A 22 23.23 3.47 -10.53
N LYS A 23 23.51 3.44 -9.22
CA LYS A 23 24.76 3.97 -8.64
C LYS A 23 25.98 3.19 -9.10
N GLU A 24 25.85 1.87 -9.18
CA GLU A 24 26.91 0.96 -9.61
C GLU A 24 27.21 1.14 -11.10
N LYS A 25 26.17 1.16 -11.95
CA LYS A 25 26.29 1.48 -13.38
C LYS A 25 26.92 2.84 -13.62
N LEU A 26 26.57 3.86 -12.83
CA LEU A 26 27.19 5.18 -12.92
C LEU A 26 28.70 5.13 -12.61
N LYS A 27 29.09 4.39 -11.56
CA LYS A 27 30.50 4.21 -11.19
C LYS A 27 31.27 3.46 -12.28
N CYS A 28 30.68 2.41 -12.85
CA CYS A 28 31.27 1.68 -13.97
C CYS A 28 31.44 2.56 -15.22
N LEU A 29 30.44 3.38 -15.56
CA LEU A 29 30.55 4.33 -16.69
C LEU A 29 31.62 5.41 -16.47
N GLN A 30 31.78 5.90 -15.23
CA GLN A 30 32.86 6.83 -14.88
C GLN A 30 34.24 6.19 -15.05
N ARG A 31 34.38 4.92 -14.65
CA ARG A 31 35.60 4.14 -14.86
C ARG A 31 35.85 3.86 -16.34
N MET A 32 34.82 3.52 -17.12
CA MET A 32 34.92 3.36 -18.57
C MET A 32 35.38 4.67 -19.23
N LEU A 33 34.89 5.83 -18.78
CA LEU A 33 35.31 7.12 -19.33
C LEU A 33 36.79 7.44 -19.04
N SER A 34 37.30 7.06 -17.87
CA SER A 34 38.70 7.33 -17.50
C SER A 34 39.68 6.52 -18.32
N VAL A 35 39.35 5.26 -18.62
CA VAL A 35 40.20 4.35 -19.43
C VAL A 35 39.86 4.37 -20.92
N ALA A 36 38.85 5.15 -21.35
CA ALA A 36 38.47 5.28 -22.75
C ALA A 36 39.55 6.00 -23.58
N PRO A 37 39.83 5.53 -24.81
CA PRO A 37 40.84 6.15 -25.66
C PRO A 37 40.57 7.63 -25.93
N SER A 38 41.61 8.47 -25.79
CA SER A 38 41.53 9.93 -25.90
C SER A 38 41.84 10.48 -27.29
N HIS A 39 42.24 9.63 -28.25
CA HIS A 39 42.57 10.01 -29.62
C HIS A 39 41.32 10.07 -30.52
N LYS A 40 41.48 10.58 -31.75
CA LYS A 40 40.40 10.85 -32.73
C LYS A 40 39.45 9.65 -32.98
N GLY A 41 39.95 8.42 -32.88
CA GLY A 41 39.17 7.18 -33.00
C GLY A 41 38.31 6.80 -31.78
N GLY A 42 38.54 7.41 -30.62
CA GLY A 42 37.79 7.19 -29.37
C GLY A 42 36.80 8.30 -29.03
N GLU A 43 36.75 9.40 -29.80
CA GLU A 43 35.89 10.56 -29.52
C GLU A 43 34.40 10.20 -29.49
N LYS A 44 33.93 9.41 -30.46
CA LYS A 44 32.53 8.96 -30.54
C LYS A 44 32.15 8.11 -29.33
N LEU A 45 33.04 7.22 -28.90
CA LEU A 45 32.86 6.36 -27.73
C LEU A 45 32.81 7.18 -26.43
N ARG A 46 33.74 8.11 -26.25
CA ARG A 46 33.74 9.03 -25.10
C ARG A 46 32.47 9.88 -25.04
N LYS A 47 31.97 10.34 -26.20
CA LYS A 47 30.71 11.10 -26.29
C LYS A 47 29.52 10.25 -25.83
N ASP A 48 29.42 9.01 -26.29
CA ASP A 48 28.37 8.08 -25.88
C ASP A 48 28.44 7.77 -24.37
N ILE A 49 29.63 7.49 -23.82
CA ILE A 49 29.81 7.27 -22.37
C ILE A 49 29.38 8.51 -21.57
N LYS A 50 29.76 9.72 -22.00
CA LYS A 50 29.34 10.97 -21.34
C LYS A 50 27.82 11.17 -21.38
N GLN A 51 27.17 10.87 -22.50
CA GLN A 51 25.70 10.94 -22.63
C GLN A 51 25.02 9.93 -21.70
N ARG A 52 25.55 8.70 -21.59
CA ARG A 52 25.06 7.70 -20.64
C ARG A 52 25.26 8.18 -19.20
N ILE A 53 26.42 8.71 -18.83
CA ILE A 53 26.66 9.28 -17.49
C ILE A 53 25.64 10.37 -17.16
N ALA A 54 25.37 11.30 -18.09
CA ALA A 54 24.39 12.36 -17.89
C ALA A 54 22.99 11.77 -17.65
N ARG A 55 22.57 10.80 -18.46
CA ARG A 55 21.30 10.08 -18.29
C ARG A 55 21.21 9.39 -16.93
N TYR A 56 22.24 8.65 -16.51
CA TYR A 56 22.23 7.95 -15.22
C TYR A 56 22.29 8.91 -14.02
N LYS A 57 22.96 10.06 -14.14
CA LYS A 57 22.91 11.14 -13.14
C LYS A 57 21.51 11.73 -13.02
N GLU A 58 20.86 12.02 -14.15
CA GLU A 58 19.49 12.52 -14.17
C GLU A 58 18.50 11.50 -13.59
N LEU A 59 18.66 10.20 -13.87
CA LEU A 59 17.87 9.13 -13.25
C LEU A 59 18.07 9.05 -11.74
N LEU A 60 19.31 9.21 -11.25
CA LEU A 60 19.61 9.26 -9.82
C LEU A 60 19.08 10.52 -9.15
N GLU A 61 19.09 11.66 -9.84
CA GLU A 61 18.46 12.89 -9.34
C GLU A 61 16.94 12.76 -9.32
N LYS A 62 16.33 12.13 -10.33
CA LYS A 62 14.90 11.77 -10.32
C LYS A 62 14.56 10.81 -9.20
N GLU A 63 15.40 9.81 -8.88
CA GLU A 63 15.24 8.95 -7.70
C GLU A 63 15.39 9.73 -6.38
N LYS A 64 16.30 10.69 -6.31
CA LYS A 64 16.47 11.55 -5.11
C LYS A 64 15.33 12.57 -4.96
N LEU A 65 14.81 13.09 -6.07
CA LEU A 65 13.69 14.03 -6.12
C LEU A 65 12.37 13.30 -5.87
N SER A 66 12.19 12.06 -6.35
CA SER A 66 11.08 11.21 -5.93
C SER A 66 11.17 10.80 -4.46
N ALA A 67 12.39 10.76 -3.89
CA ALA A 67 12.60 10.57 -2.44
C ALA A 67 12.44 11.86 -1.60
N LYS A 68 12.59 13.07 -2.17
CA LYS A 68 12.46 14.36 -1.46
C LYS A 68 11.15 15.12 -1.72
N GLY A 69 10.46 14.87 -2.83
CA GLY A 69 9.22 15.53 -3.23
C GLY A 69 8.08 14.52 -3.28
N LYS A 70 7.24 14.53 -2.23
CA LYS A 70 6.30 13.48 -1.77
C LYS A 70 7.02 12.41 -0.95
N GLY A 71 6.47 12.11 0.24
CA GLY A 71 6.89 10.98 1.08
C GLY A 71 6.59 9.64 0.41
N GLY A 72 7.30 9.33 -0.67
CA GLY A 72 7.18 8.13 -1.47
C GLY A 72 8.31 7.17 -1.14
N GLY A 73 8.27 6.57 0.05
CA GLY A 73 8.69 5.18 0.13
C GLY A 73 7.82 4.36 -0.82
N ILE A 74 8.29 3.23 -1.32
CA ILE A 74 7.46 2.28 -2.08
C ILE A 74 6.22 1.98 -1.22
N SER A 75 5.10 2.62 -1.53
CA SER A 75 3.85 2.51 -0.81
C SER A 75 3.00 1.47 -1.53
N VAL A 76 2.56 0.45 -0.83
CA VAL A 76 1.49 -0.41 -1.34
C VAL A 76 0.27 0.50 -1.56
N LYS A 77 -0.16 0.63 -2.82
CA LYS A 77 -1.33 1.43 -3.16
C LYS A 77 -2.52 0.87 -2.37
N LYS A 78 -3.20 1.73 -1.61
CA LYS A 78 -4.41 1.33 -0.89
C LYS A 78 -5.45 0.86 -1.88
N GLU A 79 -5.98 -0.33 -1.64
CA GLU A 79 -7.08 -0.93 -2.41
C GLU A 79 -8.21 -1.31 -1.46
N GLY A 80 -9.44 -1.27 -1.96
CA GLY A 80 -10.63 -1.50 -1.12
C GLY A 80 -10.90 -0.35 -0.14
N ALA A 81 -11.64 -0.65 0.91
CA ALA A 81 -12.11 0.33 1.89
C ALA A 81 -11.09 0.70 2.96
N ALA A 82 -10.13 -0.20 3.24
CA ALA A 82 -9.06 0.02 4.20
C ALA A 82 -7.87 -0.90 3.92
N GLN A 83 -6.68 -0.47 4.32
CA GLN A 83 -5.46 -1.26 4.34
C GLN A 83 -5.09 -1.63 5.78
N VAL A 84 -4.98 -2.92 6.06
CA VAL A 84 -4.64 -3.47 7.38
C VAL A 84 -3.31 -4.21 7.27
N VAL A 85 -2.41 -3.96 8.21
CA VAL A 85 -1.07 -4.54 8.21
C VAL A 85 -0.96 -5.63 9.28
N LEU A 86 -0.49 -6.83 8.89
CA LEU A 86 -0.21 -7.94 9.80
C LEU A 86 1.26 -7.91 10.23
N ILE A 87 1.49 -7.87 11.54
CA ILE A 87 2.82 -7.79 12.17
C ILE A 87 2.94 -8.87 13.24
N GLY A 88 4.14 -9.43 13.42
CA GLY A 88 4.42 -10.38 14.47
C GLY A 88 5.77 -11.06 14.26
N LYS A 89 6.23 -11.80 15.27
CA LYS A 89 7.51 -12.53 15.20
C LYS A 89 7.53 -13.57 14.08
N THR A 90 8.71 -14.06 13.74
CA THR A 90 8.88 -15.19 12.82
C THR A 90 8.08 -16.39 13.34
N ASN A 91 7.45 -17.15 12.44
CA ASN A 91 6.64 -18.33 12.75
C ASN A 91 5.38 -18.09 13.62
N SER A 92 4.94 -16.83 13.82
CA SER A 92 3.69 -16.52 14.53
C SER A 92 2.41 -16.93 13.78
N GLY A 93 2.55 -17.39 12.52
CA GLY A 93 1.43 -17.82 11.68
C GLY A 93 0.76 -16.71 10.88
N LYS A 94 1.44 -15.59 10.61
CA LYS A 94 0.92 -14.48 9.79
C LYS A 94 0.42 -14.92 8.42
N SER A 95 1.24 -15.62 7.64
CA SER A 95 0.86 -16.09 6.30
C SER A 95 -0.28 -17.13 6.35
N PHE A 96 -0.29 -17.95 7.40
CA PHE A 96 -1.41 -18.86 7.66
C PHE A 96 -2.70 -18.09 7.98
N LEU A 97 -2.64 -17.05 8.81
CA LEU A 97 -3.80 -16.22 9.09
C LEU A 97 -4.28 -15.52 7.81
N LEU A 98 -3.36 -14.88 7.07
CA LEU A 98 -3.64 -14.19 5.81
C LEU A 98 -4.44 -15.11 4.87
N SER A 99 -3.90 -16.28 4.55
CA SER A 99 -4.57 -17.27 3.69
C SER A 99 -5.92 -17.78 4.22
N LYS A 100 -6.17 -17.77 5.53
CA LYS A 100 -7.44 -18.20 6.13
C LYS A 100 -8.51 -17.11 6.14
N ILE A 101 -8.13 -15.84 6.18
CA ILE A 101 -9.08 -14.74 6.24
C ILE A 101 -9.30 -14.06 4.88
N THR A 102 -8.44 -14.32 3.89
CA THR A 102 -8.61 -13.81 2.53
C THR A 102 -9.42 -14.77 1.66
N ASN A 103 -10.23 -14.22 0.75
CA ASN A 103 -11.00 -15.02 -0.20
C ASN A 103 -10.18 -15.37 -1.47
N ALA A 104 -9.10 -14.64 -1.73
CA ALA A 104 -8.19 -14.89 -2.85
C ALA A 104 -6.88 -15.51 -2.34
N THR A 105 -6.24 -16.35 -3.18
CA THR A 105 -4.84 -16.70 -3.02
C THR A 105 -4.01 -15.41 -2.99
N PRO A 106 -3.06 -15.24 -2.05
CA PRO A 106 -2.25 -14.03 -1.97
C PRO A 106 -1.63 -13.70 -3.32
N LEU A 107 -1.88 -12.50 -3.84
CA LEU A 107 -1.23 -12.03 -5.06
C LEU A 107 0.22 -11.72 -4.70
N ILE A 108 1.14 -12.55 -5.18
CA ILE A 108 2.58 -12.27 -5.10
C ILE A 108 2.83 -11.10 -6.05
N ALA A 109 2.94 -9.90 -5.51
CA ALA A 109 3.35 -8.74 -6.30
C ALA A 109 4.81 -8.94 -6.74
N GLY A 110 5.03 -9.21 -8.03
CA GLY A 110 6.38 -9.46 -8.56
C GLY A 110 7.23 -8.20 -8.58
N TYR A 111 8.02 -7.97 -7.53
CA TYR A 111 9.03 -6.91 -7.52
C TYR A 111 10.43 -7.50 -7.73
N LYS A 112 11.10 -7.08 -8.82
CA LYS A 112 12.48 -7.48 -9.12
C LYS A 112 13.42 -7.05 -7.99
N HIS A 113 14.32 -7.95 -7.58
CA HIS A 113 15.44 -7.75 -6.64
C HIS A 113 15.13 -7.77 -5.12
N THR A 114 14.06 -8.42 -4.65
CA THR A 114 13.84 -8.57 -3.20
C THR A 114 13.57 -10.03 -2.80
N THR A 115 14.25 -10.51 -1.77
CA THR A 115 14.23 -11.92 -1.33
C THR A 115 13.08 -12.30 -0.38
N LYS A 116 12.33 -11.33 0.18
CA LYS A 116 11.07 -11.54 0.92
C LYS A 116 10.19 -10.29 0.76
N LEU A 117 9.11 -10.41 -0.01
CA LEU A 117 8.16 -9.34 -0.27
C LEU A 117 7.01 -9.37 0.72
N PRO A 118 6.34 -8.23 0.99
CA PRO A 118 5.10 -8.26 1.74
C PRO A 118 4.05 -9.05 0.93
N GLU A 119 3.35 -9.96 1.60
CA GLU A 119 2.25 -10.70 0.98
C GLU A 119 0.97 -9.90 1.10
N ILE A 120 0.23 -9.78 0.00
CA ILE A 120 -1.02 -9.03 -0.05
C ILE A 120 -2.17 -10.01 -0.27
N GLY A 121 -3.23 -9.85 0.50
CA GLY A 121 -4.47 -10.56 0.28
C GLY A 121 -5.69 -9.68 0.57
N THR A 122 -6.86 -10.10 0.11
CA THR A 122 -8.10 -9.33 0.25
C THR A 122 -9.09 -10.10 1.09
N MET A 123 -9.55 -9.45 2.17
CA MET A 123 -10.60 -9.94 3.05
C MET A 123 -11.93 -9.28 2.66
N ASP A 124 -12.95 -10.09 2.42
CA ASP A 124 -14.33 -9.61 2.23
C ASP A 124 -15.05 -9.52 3.58
N CYS A 125 -15.65 -8.36 3.85
CA CYS A 125 -16.56 -8.11 4.96
C CYS A 125 -17.86 -7.50 4.42
N ASN A 126 -18.91 -8.32 4.30
CA ASN A 126 -20.24 -7.88 3.83
C ASN A 126 -20.22 -7.22 2.44
N GLY A 127 -19.36 -7.69 1.52
CA GLY A 127 -19.17 -7.11 0.19
C GLY A 127 -18.19 -5.94 0.16
N VAL A 128 -17.69 -5.49 1.31
CA VAL A 128 -16.63 -4.49 1.41
C VAL A 128 -15.28 -5.19 1.47
N LEU A 129 -14.42 -4.88 0.50
CA LEU A 129 -13.07 -5.44 0.42
C LEU A 129 -12.10 -4.66 1.29
N ILE A 130 -11.35 -5.39 2.12
CA ILE A 130 -10.29 -4.88 2.99
C ILE A 130 -8.95 -5.48 2.53
N GLN A 131 -7.98 -4.63 2.21
CA GLN A 131 -6.65 -5.05 1.82
C GLN A 131 -5.84 -5.42 3.07
N LEU A 132 -5.29 -6.62 3.09
CA LEU A 132 -4.40 -7.12 4.13
C LEU A 132 -2.98 -7.18 3.58
N VAL A 133 -2.03 -6.64 4.32
CA VAL A 133 -0.61 -6.64 3.95
C VAL A 133 0.20 -7.29 5.07
N GLU A 134 0.76 -8.46 4.82
CA GLU A 134 1.71 -9.08 5.73
C GLU A 134 3.07 -8.43 5.58
N ILE A 135 3.61 -7.93 6.70
CA ILE A 135 4.98 -7.46 6.77
C ILE A 135 5.87 -8.64 7.20
N PRO A 136 6.98 -8.91 6.48
CA PRO A 136 7.97 -9.89 6.89
C PRO A 136 8.42 -9.67 8.34
N ALA A 137 8.70 -10.76 9.06
CA ALA A 137 8.86 -10.76 10.51
C ALA A 137 9.74 -9.61 11.05
N ILE A 138 9.23 -8.93 12.09
CA ILE A 138 10.03 -8.01 12.89
C ILE A 138 11.06 -8.85 13.65
N THR A 139 12.32 -8.67 13.28
CA THR A 139 13.51 -9.13 14.02
C THR A 139 14.09 -7.92 14.76
N GLU A 140 14.95 -8.15 15.75
CA GLU A 140 15.74 -7.05 16.34
C GLU A 140 16.43 -6.25 15.22
N ASN A 141 16.33 -4.92 15.28
CA ASN A 141 16.83 -3.98 14.27
C ASN A 141 16.22 -4.15 12.86
N PHE A 142 15.03 -4.74 12.72
CA PHE A 142 14.34 -4.88 11.42
C PHE A 142 14.09 -3.54 10.73
N LEU A 143 13.91 -2.51 11.53
CA LEU A 143 13.64 -1.13 11.11
C LEU A 143 14.90 -0.41 10.59
N ASP A 144 16.09 -0.89 10.97
CA ASP A 144 17.39 -0.31 10.59
C ASP A 144 18.03 -1.01 9.37
N LYS A 145 17.44 -2.10 8.88
CA LYS A 145 17.91 -2.79 7.67
C LYS A 145 17.56 -1.98 6.42
N GLU A 146 18.27 -2.21 5.32
CA GLU A 146 18.10 -1.52 4.02
C GLU A 146 16.65 -1.44 3.50
N LYS A 147 15.76 -2.35 3.95
CA LYS A 147 14.34 -2.46 3.57
C LYS A 147 13.36 -1.90 4.62
N GLY A 148 13.85 -1.51 5.80
CA GLY A 148 13.06 -0.93 6.89
C GLY A 148 12.22 0.29 6.47
N PRO A 149 12.76 1.27 5.71
CA PRO A 149 12.00 2.43 5.27
C PRO A 149 10.76 2.09 4.42
N MET A 150 10.81 1.03 3.60
CA MET A 150 9.67 0.58 2.80
C MET A 150 8.55 0.03 3.70
N PHE A 151 8.87 -0.90 4.59
CA PHE A 151 7.89 -1.47 5.52
C PHE A 151 7.31 -0.41 6.46
N LEU A 152 8.13 0.53 6.91
CA LEU A 152 7.68 1.70 7.68
C LEU A 152 6.68 2.55 6.90
N GLY A 153 6.90 2.77 5.60
CA GLY A 153 5.97 3.47 4.73
C GLY A 153 4.60 2.78 4.66
N ILE A 154 4.60 1.45 4.53
CA ILE A 154 3.37 0.64 4.51
C ILE A 154 2.66 0.70 5.86
N ILE A 155 3.38 0.48 6.97
CA ILE A 155 2.79 0.49 8.31
C ILE A 155 2.19 1.86 8.64
N ARG A 156 2.92 2.95 8.33
CA ARG A 156 2.44 4.33 8.54
C ARG A 156 1.26 4.68 7.64
N GLY A 157 1.18 4.08 6.46
CA GLY A 157 0.07 4.26 5.54
C GLY A 157 -1.18 3.48 5.94
N SER A 158 -1.06 2.42 6.74
CA SER A 158 -2.18 1.54 7.08
C SER A 158 -3.25 2.19 7.95
N ASP A 159 -4.48 1.72 7.83
CA ASP A 159 -5.64 2.14 8.62
C ASP A 159 -5.76 1.38 9.95
N LEU A 160 -5.13 0.21 10.05
CA LEU A 160 -5.08 -0.61 11.27
C LEU A 160 -3.85 -1.53 11.26
N ILE A 161 -3.21 -1.67 12.41
CA ILE A 161 -2.13 -2.63 12.65
C ILE A 161 -2.67 -3.83 13.42
N VAL A 162 -2.45 -5.04 12.94
CA VAL A 162 -2.83 -6.29 13.59
C VAL A 162 -1.57 -7.01 14.05
N ILE A 163 -1.39 -7.10 15.36
CA ILE A 163 -0.27 -7.76 16.01
C ILE A 163 -0.65 -9.21 16.29
N LEU A 164 0.05 -10.15 15.65
CA LEU A 164 0.01 -11.57 15.98
C LEU A 164 1.03 -11.86 17.05
N ALA A 165 0.55 -12.21 18.23
CA ALA A 165 1.37 -12.55 19.40
C ALA A 165 0.73 -13.72 20.15
N GLU A 166 1.51 -14.66 20.69
CA GLU A 166 0.97 -15.76 21.50
C GLU A 166 0.77 -15.37 22.96
N ASP A 167 1.66 -14.52 23.50
CA ASP A 167 1.63 -14.04 24.88
C ASP A 167 1.81 -12.51 24.98
N LYS A 168 1.76 -11.98 26.23
CA LYS A 168 1.97 -10.55 26.49
C LYS A 168 3.41 -10.09 26.29
N LYS A 169 4.40 -10.98 26.34
CA LYS A 169 5.82 -10.62 26.12
C LYS A 169 6.07 -10.34 24.65
N GLU A 170 5.50 -11.15 23.75
CA GLU A 170 5.58 -10.94 22.31
C GLU A 170 4.88 -9.67 21.86
N GLU A 171 3.68 -9.42 22.40
CA GLU A 171 2.93 -8.19 22.19
C GLU A 171 3.77 -6.96 22.56
N LYS A 172 4.31 -6.93 23.79
CA LYS A 172 5.18 -5.84 24.27
C LYS A 172 6.43 -5.66 23.42
N PHE A 173 7.02 -6.76 22.93
CA PHE A 173 8.18 -6.69 22.05
C PHE A 173 7.82 -5.97 20.74
N VAL A 174 6.72 -6.37 20.09
CA VAL A 174 6.27 -5.72 18.84
C VAL A 174 5.90 -4.26 19.09
N ASP A 175 5.22 -3.96 20.18
CA ASP A 175 4.85 -2.59 20.52
C ASP A 175 6.06 -1.68 20.72
N LYS A 176 7.08 -2.17 21.43
CA LYS A 176 8.34 -1.42 21.62
C LYS A 176 9.03 -1.12 20.29
N GLU A 177 9.07 -2.08 19.38
CA GLU A 177 9.66 -1.88 18.05
C GLU A 177 8.87 -0.84 17.24
N LEU A 178 7.53 -0.88 17.28
CA LEU A 178 6.68 0.11 16.63
C LEU A 178 6.88 1.52 17.23
N GLU A 179 7.03 1.62 18.55
CA GLU A 179 7.29 2.88 19.26
C GLU A 179 8.66 3.46 18.89
N LEU A 180 9.72 2.64 18.86
CA LEU A 180 11.05 3.05 18.42
C LEU A 180 11.05 3.55 16.96
N ALA A 181 10.18 2.98 16.11
CA ALA A 181 9.93 3.45 14.74
C ALA A 181 9.07 4.73 14.64
N GLY A 182 8.55 5.24 15.75
CA GLY A 182 7.63 6.39 15.77
C GLY A 182 6.26 6.10 15.16
N ILE A 183 5.81 4.84 15.18
CA ILE A 183 4.50 4.44 14.66
C ILE A 183 3.43 4.64 15.73
N LYS A 184 2.43 5.48 15.42
CA LYS A 184 1.32 5.85 16.33
C LYS A 184 -0.05 5.34 15.87
N GLY A 185 -0.11 4.44 14.89
CA GLY A 185 -1.37 3.95 14.32
C GLY A 185 -2.19 3.11 15.30
N ASP A 186 -3.50 3.04 15.04
CA ASP A 186 -4.42 2.16 15.76
C ASP A 186 -3.98 0.70 15.60
N ARG A 187 -3.99 -0.06 16.70
CA ARG A 187 -3.51 -1.43 16.72
C ARG A 187 -4.40 -2.35 17.53
N ILE A 188 -4.53 -3.60 17.08
CA ILE A 188 -5.16 -4.69 17.82
C ILE A 188 -4.26 -5.90 17.89
N VAL A 189 -4.44 -6.71 18.92
CA VAL A 189 -3.71 -7.96 19.10
C VAL A 189 -4.63 -9.13 18.77
N VAL A 190 -4.13 -10.10 18.01
CA VAL A 190 -4.83 -11.35 17.70
C VAL A 190 -3.95 -12.54 18.08
N ARG A 191 -4.56 -13.56 18.67
CA ARG A 191 -3.88 -14.79 19.08
C ARG A 191 -4.10 -15.87 18.03
N LYS A 192 -3.09 -16.70 17.78
CA LYS A 192 -3.16 -17.84 16.83
C LYS A 192 -4.32 -18.81 17.10
N LYS A 193 -4.73 -18.94 18.36
CA LYS A 193 -5.85 -19.79 18.80
C LYS A 193 -7.24 -19.23 18.47
N GLU A 194 -7.34 -17.95 18.10
CA GLU A 194 -8.63 -17.34 17.77
C GLU A 194 -9.14 -17.86 16.42
N LYS A 195 -10.44 -18.12 16.34
CA LYS A 195 -11.08 -18.57 15.09
C LYS A 195 -11.01 -17.45 14.04
N PRO A 196 -10.78 -17.77 12.75
CA PRO A 196 -10.70 -16.77 11.69
C PRO A 196 -11.87 -15.79 11.64
N TYR A 197 -13.11 -16.25 11.85
CA TYR A 197 -14.30 -15.40 11.88
C TYR A 197 -14.26 -14.33 13.00
N HIS A 198 -13.78 -14.69 14.20
CA HIS A 198 -13.62 -13.72 15.29
C HIS A 198 -12.57 -12.67 14.96
N ILE A 199 -11.47 -13.07 14.31
CA ILE A 199 -10.43 -12.16 13.85
C ILE A 199 -10.97 -11.18 12.80
N LYS A 200 -11.72 -11.68 11.80
CA LYS A 200 -12.39 -10.84 10.79
C LYS A 200 -13.29 -9.78 11.45
N ASN A 201 -14.15 -10.21 12.38
CA ASN A 201 -15.05 -9.31 13.11
C ASN A 201 -14.30 -8.27 13.94
N LYS A 202 -13.19 -8.66 14.58
CA LYS A 202 -12.35 -7.75 15.37
C LYS A 202 -11.68 -6.70 14.49
N ILE A 203 -11.15 -7.10 13.34
CA ILE A 203 -10.58 -6.18 12.34
C ILE A 203 -11.65 -5.21 11.86
N TRP A 204 -12.80 -5.72 11.40
CA TRP A 204 -13.90 -4.89 10.90
C TRP A 204 -14.37 -3.86 11.93
N SER A 205 -14.58 -4.29 13.17
CA SER A 205 -15.03 -3.40 14.26
C SER A 205 -14.00 -2.32 14.59
N SER A 206 -12.71 -2.64 14.50
CA SER A 206 -11.62 -1.70 14.81
C SER A 206 -11.41 -0.64 13.73
N LEU A 207 -11.81 -0.93 12.49
CA LEU A 207 -11.70 0.05 11.39
C LEU A 207 -12.72 1.20 11.49
N ASN A 208 -13.72 1.07 12.37
CA ASN A 208 -14.82 2.03 12.55
C ASN A 208 -15.49 2.39 11.22
N LEU A 209 -15.76 1.38 10.40
CA LEU A 209 -16.44 1.52 9.11
C LEU A 209 -17.90 1.08 9.21
N ILE A 210 -18.71 1.62 8.31
CA ILE A 210 -20.05 1.15 7.96
C ILE A 210 -20.06 0.82 6.47
N TYR A 211 -20.95 -0.07 6.06
CA TYR A 211 -21.26 -0.31 4.65
C TYR A 211 -22.68 0.14 4.36
N VAL A 212 -22.90 0.83 3.25
CA VAL A 212 -24.22 1.28 2.81
C VAL A 212 -24.40 0.95 1.33
N PHE A 213 -25.61 0.61 0.95
CA PHE A 213 -25.95 0.37 -0.44
C PHE A 213 -26.46 1.64 -1.08
N THR A 214 -26.08 1.90 -2.33
CA THR A 214 -26.79 2.86 -3.18
C THR A 214 -27.84 2.12 -4.00
N LYS A 215 -28.85 2.85 -4.46
CA LYS A 215 -29.73 2.37 -5.51
C LYS A 215 -30.22 3.51 -6.37
N THR A 216 -30.56 3.18 -7.62
CA THR A 216 -31.31 4.10 -8.50
C THR A 216 -32.81 3.96 -8.28
N PRO A 217 -33.61 5.03 -8.49
CA PRO A 217 -35.06 4.97 -8.35
C PRO A 217 -35.67 3.82 -9.17
N GLY A 218 -36.47 2.99 -8.50
CA GLY A 218 -37.14 1.83 -9.11
C GLY A 218 -36.24 0.62 -9.38
N LYS A 219 -34.97 0.65 -8.96
CA LYS A 219 -34.05 -0.50 -9.08
C LYS A 219 -33.71 -1.11 -7.72
N GLU A 220 -33.14 -2.31 -7.79
CA GLU A 220 -32.53 -2.96 -6.63
C GLU A 220 -31.25 -2.23 -6.18
N LYS A 221 -30.74 -2.64 -5.02
CA LYS A 221 -29.48 -2.13 -4.47
C LYS A 221 -28.29 -2.49 -5.35
N ASP A 222 -27.37 -1.54 -5.48
CA ASP A 222 -26.12 -1.71 -6.21
C ASP A 222 -25.10 -2.49 -5.38
N TYR A 223 -24.23 -3.24 -6.06
CA TYR A 223 -23.06 -3.90 -5.48
C TYR A 223 -21.79 -3.50 -6.24
N PRO A 224 -20.62 -3.43 -5.57
CA PRO A 224 -20.43 -3.60 -4.13
C PRO A 224 -21.00 -2.42 -3.31
N PRO A 225 -21.28 -2.59 -2.01
CA PRO A 225 -21.69 -1.49 -1.15
C PRO A 225 -20.58 -0.45 -1.01
N VAL A 226 -20.98 0.79 -0.70
CA VAL A 226 -20.07 1.89 -0.39
C VAL A 226 -19.65 1.80 1.08
N SER A 227 -18.35 1.79 1.34
CA SER A 227 -17.80 1.87 2.68
C SER A 227 -17.61 3.32 3.13
N LEU A 228 -18.06 3.65 4.34
CA LEU A 228 -17.91 4.97 4.95
C LEU A 228 -17.41 4.85 6.39
N LYS A 229 -16.92 5.94 6.98
CA LYS A 229 -16.60 5.96 8.42
C LYS A 229 -17.90 5.99 9.23
N LYS A 230 -17.89 5.33 10.38
CA LYS A 230 -19.02 5.36 11.32
C LYS A 230 -19.32 6.82 11.69
N GLY A 231 -20.60 7.20 11.63
CA GLY A 231 -21.05 8.59 11.83
C GLY A 231 -21.10 9.42 10.56
N SER A 232 -20.70 8.89 9.40
CA SER A 232 -20.91 9.54 8.10
C SER A 232 -22.41 9.74 7.81
N THR A 233 -22.69 10.79 7.05
CA THR A 233 -24.04 11.21 6.66
C THR A 233 -24.30 10.96 5.17
N VAL A 234 -25.54 11.20 4.74
CA VAL A 234 -25.92 11.22 3.32
C VAL A 234 -25.02 12.14 2.49
N ARG A 235 -24.50 13.23 3.08
CA ARG A 235 -23.54 14.11 2.41
C ARG A 235 -22.24 13.41 2.04
N GLU A 236 -21.63 12.69 2.98
CA GLU A 236 -20.37 11.97 2.73
C GLU A 236 -20.58 10.86 1.71
N LEU A 237 -21.73 10.17 1.76
CA LEU A 237 -22.11 9.20 0.72
C LEU A 237 -22.21 9.86 -0.66
N ALA A 238 -22.95 10.97 -0.76
CA ALA A 238 -23.11 11.69 -2.02
C ALA A 238 -21.77 12.17 -2.60
N LEU A 239 -20.84 12.65 -1.75
CA LEU A 239 -19.49 13.02 -2.16
C LEU A 239 -18.67 11.82 -2.64
N ASN A 240 -18.84 10.67 -2.00
CA ASN A 240 -18.17 9.42 -2.39
C ASN A 240 -18.61 8.98 -3.79
N VAL A 241 -19.89 9.17 -4.13
CA VAL A 241 -20.42 8.90 -5.47
C VAL A 241 -19.94 9.95 -6.48
N HIS A 242 -20.33 11.22 -6.31
CA HIS A 242 -19.85 12.33 -7.13
C HIS A 242 -20.21 13.68 -6.50
N LYS A 243 -19.31 14.67 -6.62
CA LYS A 243 -19.51 16.04 -6.09
C LYS A 243 -20.82 16.71 -6.54
N ASP A 244 -21.35 16.34 -7.71
CA ASP A 244 -22.58 16.94 -8.25
C ASP A 244 -23.85 16.49 -7.52
N PHE A 245 -23.85 15.30 -6.89
CA PHE A 245 -24.99 14.87 -6.07
C PHE A 245 -25.23 15.79 -4.88
N VAL A 246 -24.16 16.36 -4.31
CA VAL A 246 -24.28 17.37 -3.25
C VAL A 246 -24.76 18.70 -3.80
N LYS A 247 -24.24 19.14 -4.94
CA LYS A 247 -24.59 20.44 -5.55
C LYS A 247 -26.05 20.50 -5.98
N LYS A 248 -26.55 19.42 -6.59
CA LYS A 248 -27.91 19.31 -7.12
C LYS A 248 -28.86 18.61 -6.14
N PHE A 249 -28.47 18.41 -4.89
CA PHE A 249 -29.26 17.62 -3.95
C PHE A 249 -30.69 18.16 -3.78
N SER A 250 -31.67 17.26 -3.87
CA SER A 250 -33.07 17.54 -3.55
C SER A 250 -33.44 16.88 -2.21
N PHE A 251 -33.40 15.55 -2.16
CA PHE A 251 -33.57 14.74 -0.96
C PHE A 251 -32.94 13.35 -1.17
N ALA A 252 -32.87 12.55 -0.12
CA ALA A 252 -32.57 11.12 -0.22
C ALA A 252 -33.71 10.32 0.40
N LYS A 253 -33.88 9.08 -0.05
CA LYS A 253 -34.68 8.08 0.67
C LYS A 253 -33.76 7.06 1.30
N VAL A 254 -34.08 6.63 2.51
CA VAL A 254 -33.32 5.65 3.27
C VAL A 254 -34.19 4.46 3.68
N TRP A 255 -33.63 3.27 3.56
CA TRP A 255 -34.17 1.99 4.01
C TRP A 255 -33.13 1.37 4.96
N GLY A 256 -33.55 0.85 6.13
CA GLY A 256 -32.64 0.30 7.14
C GLY A 256 -32.73 0.97 8.52
N GLU A 257 -31.80 0.60 9.40
CA GLU A 257 -31.86 0.92 10.84
C GLU A 257 -31.70 2.41 11.19
N SER A 258 -31.19 3.24 10.26
CA SER A 258 -31.15 4.69 10.49
C SER A 258 -32.48 5.37 10.16
N ALA A 259 -33.38 4.70 9.43
CA ALA A 259 -34.69 5.22 9.08
C ALA A 259 -35.71 4.96 10.21
N LYS A 260 -36.67 5.88 10.36
CA LYS A 260 -37.84 5.63 11.24
C LYS A 260 -38.85 4.66 10.62
N HIS A 261 -38.89 4.63 9.29
CA HIS A 261 -39.71 3.73 8.48
C HIS A 261 -39.05 3.59 7.10
N GLU A 262 -39.35 2.50 6.41
CA GLU A 262 -38.77 2.20 5.10
C GLU A 262 -39.07 3.30 4.07
N GLY A 263 -38.04 3.75 3.35
CA GLY A 263 -38.15 4.80 2.33
C GLY A 263 -38.33 6.22 2.87
N MET A 264 -38.01 6.45 4.15
CA MET A 264 -38.07 7.76 4.78
C MET A 264 -37.26 8.79 3.99
N LYS A 265 -37.87 9.94 3.67
CA LYS A 265 -37.16 11.07 3.08
C LYS A 265 -36.25 11.73 4.12
N CYS A 266 -35.02 11.99 3.75
CA CYS A 266 -34.02 12.62 4.61
C CYS A 266 -33.14 13.62 3.83
N GLY A 267 -32.47 14.49 4.59
CA GLY A 267 -31.55 15.48 4.05
C GLY A 267 -30.09 15.06 4.17
N LEU A 268 -29.18 15.91 3.67
CA LEU A 268 -27.73 15.66 3.67
C LEU A 268 -27.13 15.36 5.05
N LYS A 269 -27.71 15.89 6.14
CA LYS A 269 -27.19 15.71 7.52
C LYS A 269 -27.61 14.39 8.18
N HIS A 270 -28.44 13.59 7.53
CA HIS A 270 -28.92 12.33 8.10
C HIS A 270 -27.75 11.35 8.28
N VAL A 271 -27.54 10.89 9.52
CA VAL A 271 -26.45 9.96 9.88
C VAL A 271 -26.83 8.55 9.45
N LEU A 272 -25.93 7.90 8.72
CA LEU A 272 -26.12 6.56 8.18
C LEU A 272 -25.67 5.48 9.17
N LYS A 273 -26.30 4.30 9.06
CA LYS A 273 -25.92 3.07 9.76
C LYS A 273 -25.53 1.99 8.75
N SER A 274 -24.80 0.98 9.25
CA SER A 274 -24.38 -0.15 8.43
C SER A 274 -25.59 -0.94 7.94
N GLY A 275 -25.60 -1.32 6.67
CA GLY A 275 -26.71 -2.03 6.03
C GLY A 275 -27.78 -1.12 5.43
N ASP A 276 -27.74 0.19 5.68
CA ASP A 276 -28.69 1.12 5.06
C ASP A 276 -28.60 1.08 3.53
N THR A 277 -29.75 1.23 2.87
CA THR A 277 -29.84 1.46 1.43
C THR A 277 -30.31 2.88 1.16
N ILE A 278 -29.63 3.59 0.25
CA ILE A 278 -29.85 5.02 -0.02
C ILE A 278 -30.14 5.26 -1.50
N GLU A 279 -31.21 5.99 -1.76
CA GLU A 279 -31.58 6.49 -3.09
C GLU A 279 -31.45 8.02 -3.10
N LEU A 280 -30.49 8.54 -3.86
CA LEU A 280 -30.22 9.97 -3.97
C LEU A 280 -31.09 10.60 -5.07
N HIS A 281 -31.78 11.69 -4.75
CA HIS A 281 -32.57 12.48 -5.71
C HIS A 281 -31.94 13.85 -5.90
N THR A 282 -31.68 14.21 -7.15
CA THR A 282 -31.17 15.52 -7.55
C THR A 282 -32.24 16.35 -8.25
N LYS A 283 -32.10 17.67 -8.21
CA LYS A 283 -32.88 18.65 -8.97
C LYS A 283 -32.48 18.67 -10.44
#